data_AF-A0A6I3J5W4-F1
#
_entry.id   AF-A0A6I3J5W4-F1
#
_cell.length_a   1.000
_cell.length_b   1.000
_cell.length_c   1.000
_cell.angle_alpha   90.00
_cell.angle_beta   90.00
_cell.angle_gamma   90.00
#
_symmetry.space_group_name_H-M   'P 1'
#
loop_
_entity.id
_entity.type
_entity.pdbx_description
1 polymer ?
#
loop_
_entity_poly.entity_id
_entity_poly.type
_entity_poly.pdbx_seq_one_letter_code
_entity_poly.pdbx_strand_id
1 'polypeptide(L)' 'MEAKYFFIKTKHSKIVRYCNGITEVYSVSDGWVENEAWYDRLFFGDFSDYEEVTEREANMFISGVNAT' A
#
# COMPACT_ATOMS: atom_id res chain seq x y z
N MET A 1 -10.77 13.76 1.64
CA MET A 1 -10.39 13.02 0.43
C MET A 1 -10.05 11.60 0.88
N GLU A 2 -10.55 10.58 0.20
CA GLU A 2 -10.35 9.19 0.59
C GLU A 2 -9.00 8.68 0.08
N ALA A 3 -8.24 7.97 0.92
CA ALA A 3 -6.97 7.38 0.52
C ALA A 3 -7.21 6.13 -0.33
N LYS A 4 -6.37 5.91 -1.35
CA LYS A 4 -6.34 4.63 -2.08
C LYS A 4 -5.32 3.71 -1.45
N TYR A 5 -5.63 2.42 -1.34
CA TYR A 5 -4.73 1.44 -0.74
C TYR A 5 -4.35 0.37 -1.76
N PHE A 6 -3.11 -0.10 -1.69
CA PHE A 6 -2.55 -1.06 -2.62
C PHE A 6 -1.80 -2.16 -1.86
N PHE A 7 -2.14 -3.41 -2.15
CA PHE A 7 -1.38 -4.58 -1.71
C PHE A 7 -0.36 -4.96 -2.78
N ILE A 8 0.91 -4.84 -2.44
CA ILE A 8 2.04 -5.18 -3.32
C ILE A 8 2.34 -6.67 -3.17
N LYS A 9 2.18 -7.45 -4.23
CA LYS A 9 2.21 -8.93 -4.24
C LYS A 9 3.61 -9.53 -4.49
N THR A 10 4.67 -8.80 -4.11
CA THR A 10 6.05 -9.30 -4.25
C THR A 10 6.42 -10.31 -3.15
N LYS A 11 7.60 -10.94 -3.26
CA LYS A 11 8.21 -11.77 -2.21
C LYS A 11 8.19 -11.12 -0.82
N HIS A 12 8.27 -9.80 -0.77
CA HIS A 12 8.14 -9.00 0.45
C HIS A 12 6.92 -8.11 0.32
N SER A 13 5.75 -8.68 0.62
CA SER A 13 4.50 -7.95 0.48
C SER A 13 4.49 -6.65 1.28
N LYS A 14 3.89 -5.61 0.70
CA LYS A 14 3.78 -4.29 1.31
C LYS A 14 2.38 -3.76 1.15
N ILE A 15 1.96 -2.92 2.10
CA ILE A 15 0.79 -2.08 1.94
C ILE A 15 1.27 -0.68 1.63
N VAL A 16 0.76 -0.12 0.54
CA VAL A 16 1.01 1.25 0.11
C VAL A 16 -0.32 1.99 0.14
N ARG A 17 -0.31 3.26 0.57
CA ARG A 17 -1.46 4.14 0.38
C ARG A 17 -1.07 5.38 -0.40
N TYR A 18 -2.03 5.93 -1.13
CA TYR A 18 -1.93 7.22 -1.80
C TYR A 18 -2.98 8.17 -1.21
N CYS A 19 -2.53 9.29 -0.65
CA CYS A 19 -3.39 10.31 -0.08
C CYS A 19 -2.78 11.70 -0.34
N ASN A 20 -3.57 12.62 -0.89
CA ASN A 20 -3.18 14.02 -1.12
C ASN A 20 -1.85 14.21 -1.91
N GLY A 21 -1.60 13.37 -2.92
CA GLY A 21 -0.36 13.46 -3.71
C GLY A 21 0.83 12.70 -3.14
N ILE A 22 0.69 12.13 -1.94
CA ILE A 22 1.77 11.46 -1.23
C ILE A 22 1.51 9.94 -1.25
N THR A 23 2.54 9.17 -1.59
CA THR A 23 2.54 7.72 -1.41
C THR A 23 3.29 7.34 -0.15
N GLU A 24 2.70 6.50 0.69
CA GLU A 24 3.31 6.01 1.93
C GLU A 24 3.28 4.48 1.97
N VAL A 25 4.32 3.89 2.54
CA VAL A 25 4.46 2.44 2.75
C VAL A 25 4.28 2.16 4.23
N TYR A 26 3.50 1.14 4.57
CA TYR A 26 3.38 0.71 5.95
C TYR A 26 4.63 -0.05 6.43
N SER A 27 5.14 0.34 7.59
CA SER A 27 6.21 -0.28 8.36
C SER A 27 5.70 -0.63 9.76
N VAL A 28 6.08 -1.81 10.27
CA VAL A 28 5.69 -2.23 11.63
C VAL A 28 6.37 -1.36 12.69
N SER A 29 7.59 -0.89 12.45
CA SER A 29 8.34 -0.04 13.39
C SER A 29 7.87 1.41 13.39
N ASP A 30 7.57 1.95 12.20
CA ASP A 30 7.46 3.40 11.98
C ASP A 30 6.06 3.84 11.53
N GLY A 31 5.13 2.90 11.33
CA GLY A 31 3.81 3.18 10.78
C GLY A 31 3.89 3.54 9.29
N TRP A 32 3.17 4.59 8.87
CA TRP A 32 3.17 5.04 7.48
C TRP A 32 4.41 5.90 7.21
N VAL A 33 5.21 5.48 6.24
CA VAL A 33 6.46 6.16 5.85
C VAL A 33 6.34 6.62 4.41
N GLU A 34 6.52 7.91 4.18
CA GLU A 34 6.51 8.52 2.85
C GLU A 34 7.55 7.86 1.93
N ASN A 35 7.13 7.59 0.69
CA ASN A 35 7.95 6.96 -0.32
C ASN A 35 7.45 7.32 -1.72
N GLU A 36 8.02 8.38 -2.29
CA GLU A 36 7.65 8.91 -3.61
C GLU A 36 7.88 7.90 -4.76
N ALA A 37 8.83 6.96 -4.62
CA ALA A 37 9.10 5.97 -5.67
C ALA A 37 7.90 5.05 -5.95
N TRP A 38 6.97 4.91 -5.01
CA TRP A 38 5.73 4.17 -5.26
C TRP A 38 4.74 4.91 -6.15
N TYR A 39 4.77 6.24 -6.18
CA TYR A 39 3.94 7.02 -7.09
C TYR A 39 4.24 6.64 -8.55
N ASP A 40 5.52 6.69 -8.93
CA ASP A 40 5.95 6.33 -10.28
C ASP A 40 5.64 4.87 -10.62
N ARG A 41 5.90 3.95 -9.67
CA ARG A 41 5.65 2.51 -9.88
C ARG A 41 4.18 2.20 -10.11
N LEU A 42 3.28 2.81 -9.34
CA LEU A 42 1.84 2.54 -9.41
C LEU A 42 1.17 3.22 -10.61
N PHE A 43 1.61 4.44 -10.97
CA PHE A 43 0.90 5.27 -11.94
C PHE A 43 1.59 5.41 -13.30
N PHE A 44 2.89 5.07 -13.41
CA PHE A 44 3.66 5.22 -14.66
C PHE A 44 4.24 3.90 -15.20
N GLY A 45 3.86 2.75 -14.61
CA GLY A 45 3.75 1.50 -15.37
C GLY A 45 4.92 0.53 -15.35
N ASP A 46 5.87 0.64 -14.41
CA ASP A 46 6.96 -0.35 -14.25
C ASP A 46 6.60 -1.52 -13.32
N PHE A 47 5.39 -1.53 -12.77
CA PHE A 47 5.02 -2.47 -11.71
C PHE A 47 3.53 -2.84 -11.79
N SER A 48 3.22 -4.09 -12.10
CA SER A 48 1.84 -4.61 -12.22
C SER A 48 1.46 -5.61 -11.13
N ASP A 49 2.41 -5.98 -10.26
CA ASP A 49 2.20 -6.99 -9.22
C ASP A 49 1.61 -6.36 -7.94
N TYR A 50 0.45 -5.73 -8.10
CA TYR A 50 -0.32 -5.16 -7.00
C TYR A 50 -1.82 -5.40 -7.17
N GLU A 51 -2.57 -5.06 -6.13
CA GLU A 51 -4.03 -5.02 -6.12
C GLU A 51 -4.47 -3.77 -5.37
N GLU A 52 -5.41 -3.02 -5.94
CA GLU A 52 -6.09 -1.96 -5.19
C GLU A 52 -7.06 -2.62 -4.22
N VAL A 53 -6.95 -2.27 -2.94
CA VAL A 53 -7.71 -2.88 -1.85
C VAL A 53 -8.45 -1.79 -1.08
N THR A 54 -9.51 -2.17 -0.38
CA THR A 54 -10.19 -1.26 0.54
C THR A 54 -9.31 -0.92 1.74
N GLU A 55 -9.59 0.20 2.41
CA GLU A 55 -8.96 0.54 3.70
C GLU A 55 -9.12 -0.59 4.72
N ARG A 56 -10.28 -1.24 4.74
CA ARG A 56 -10.55 -2.37 5.64
C ARG A 56 -9.59 -3.52 5.37
N GLU A 57 -9.44 -3.93 4.11
CA GLU A 57 -8.52 -5.00 3.71
C GLU A 57 -7.07 -4.63 3.99
N ALA A 58 -6.66 -3.39 3.70
CA ALA A 58 -5.34 -2.88 4.06
C ALA A 58 -5.05 -3.03 5.56
N ASN A 59 -6.00 -2.67 6.42
CA ASN A 59 -5.88 -2.82 7.87
C ASN A 59 -5.84 -4.29 8.32
N MET A 60 -6.51 -5.20 7.60
CA MET A 60 -6.44 -6.64 7.86
C MET A 60 -5.05 -7.19 7.52
N PHE A 61 -4.47 -6.79 6.39
CA PHE A 61 -3.09 -7.15 6.05
C PHE A 61 -2.06 -6.60 7.04
N ILE A 62 -2.25 -5.35 7.49
CA ILE A 62 -1.39 -4.71 8.50
C ILE A 62 -1.46 -5.44 9.85
N SER A 63 -2.65 -5.84 10.27
CA SER A 63 -2.85 -6.53 11.55
C SER A 63 -2.48 -8.02 11.50
N GLY A 64 -2.20 -8.57 10.31
CA GLY A 64 -1.94 -10.00 10.13
C GLY A 64 -3.17 -10.88 10.37
N VAL A 65 -4.37 -10.30 10.29
CA VAL A 65 -5.63 -11.02 10.51
C VAL A 65 -6.16 -11.46 9.14
N ASN A 66 -6.32 -12.78 8.96
CA ASN A 66 -6.96 -13.30 7.75
C ASN A 66 -8.46 -12.97 7.76
N ALA A 67 -9.02 -12.64 6.59
CA ALA A 67 -10.46 -12.56 6.41
C ALA A 67 -11.08 -13.95 6.68
N THR A 68 -11.77 -14.07 7.80
CA THR A 68 -12.64 -15.22 8.14
C THR A 68 -13.95 -15.15 7.39
#